data_AF-A0A4Y9P6U8-F1
#
_entry.id   AF-A0A4Y9P6U8-F1
#
_cell.length_a   1.000
_cell.length_b   1.000
_cell.length_c   1.000
_cell.angle_alpha   90.00
_cell.angle_beta   90.00
_cell.angle_gamma   90.00
#
_symmetry.space_group_name_H-M   'P 1'
#
loop_
_entity.id
_entity.type
_entity.pdbx_description
1 polymer ?
#
loop_
_entity_poly.entity_id
_entity_poly.type
_entity_poly.pdbx_seq_one_letter_code
_entity_poly.pdbx_strand_id
1 'polypeptide(L)'
;MTSFLSDFSLSVSSWQAFERLISRLLVVEGYSYVAVVGQSGDGGADVLATKAGRRWLFQVKKLSTPVGADVVDRTIAAARSYRADIPVIVSKSGFTRGLLDLRASLATEGLRLQLWDHDSLVRRGQRLPRESLRLREPDRYTPRPYQEAAVQSLVNSYLQDRAGSALVVLATGLGKTWVAAEAVRRISQLSQGGRVLILAHTNPLVYQLERAFWPFLSSDKLCAIVNGDERPPWGDLERFDMVVGSRDTFANAVASGVSLPEFRVVVVDECHHLGADTYEAVLDGLNVGGSDGPFLIGLTATPWRPGGGDLDHRFSEPVISIDLIKGLQSGYLSNVDYRMYTDNVDWDALSHLKGSKFSPRAINRTMFLNQWDDAVVHRTQEAWAELGEGARGIVFCGTVAHAETVAARINALGFTNAAPIYSRSSAGVTMSPVDRNSLLLDFADGRIGILCAVDVLNEGVDVPDVNLVVFQRVTHSRRIFVQQLGRGLRLAAGKTKVVVLDFVSDVRRFAAGLELQQGLDQAGPRPGRPVRLDLPSRVTFLRANEEDSDSATFLREWLGDLGAVEDAGEDVSILRYPPKIASAPKGKRVK
;
A
#
# COMPACT_ATOMS: atom_id res chain seq x y z
N MET A 1 -7.56 1.62 -35.25
CA MET A 1 -6.60 1.82 -34.15
C MET A 1 -7.04 0.89 -33.02
N THR A 2 -6.18 0.01 -32.56
CA THR A 2 -6.50 -0.92 -31.46
C THR A 2 -6.52 -0.16 -30.15
N SER A 3 -7.59 -0.29 -29.38
CA SER A 3 -7.76 0.25 -28.03
C SER A 3 -7.84 -0.93 -27.06
N PHE A 4 -7.48 -0.73 -25.79
CA PHE A 4 -7.67 -1.75 -24.76
C PHE A 4 -9.15 -2.08 -24.52
N LEU A 5 -10.08 -1.26 -25.05
CA LEU A 5 -11.51 -1.56 -25.18
C LEU A 5 -11.85 -1.93 -26.63
N SER A 6 -11.28 -3.04 -27.11
CA SER A 6 -11.56 -3.60 -28.43
C SER A 6 -12.52 -4.78 -28.32
N ASP A 7 -13.13 -5.19 -29.43
CA ASP A 7 -14.01 -6.36 -29.47
C ASP A 7 -13.31 -7.62 -28.91
N PHE A 8 -12.01 -7.76 -29.17
CA PHE A 8 -11.19 -8.84 -28.61
C PHE A 8 -11.14 -8.78 -27.08
N SER A 9 -10.77 -7.65 -26.49
CA SER A 9 -10.64 -7.56 -25.02
C SER A 9 -12.00 -7.70 -24.32
N LEU A 10 -13.06 -7.10 -24.85
CA LEU A 10 -14.40 -7.17 -24.27
C LEU A 10 -15.05 -8.56 -24.40
N SER A 11 -14.62 -9.36 -25.39
CA SER A 11 -15.12 -10.72 -25.59
C SER A 11 -14.39 -11.75 -24.70
N VAL A 12 -13.06 -11.74 -24.74
CA VAL A 12 -12.18 -12.74 -24.10
C VAL A 12 -12.05 -12.54 -22.59
N SER A 13 -12.24 -11.31 -22.08
CA SER A 13 -12.12 -11.02 -20.65
C SER A 13 -13.05 -11.92 -19.81
N SER A 14 -12.67 -12.36 -18.62
CA SER A 14 -13.65 -12.85 -17.65
C SER A 14 -14.61 -11.73 -17.21
N TRP A 15 -15.58 -12.03 -16.34
CA TRP A 15 -16.42 -10.98 -15.76
C TRP A 15 -15.59 -10.05 -14.85
N GLN A 16 -14.64 -10.59 -14.07
CA GLN A 16 -13.69 -9.80 -13.27
C GLN A 16 -12.81 -8.92 -14.15
N ALA A 17 -12.26 -9.48 -15.23
CA ALA A 17 -11.45 -8.74 -16.18
C ALA A 17 -12.25 -7.61 -16.84
N PHE A 18 -13.55 -7.81 -17.07
CA PHE A 18 -14.43 -6.77 -17.61
C PHE A 18 -14.61 -5.60 -16.62
N GLU A 19 -14.81 -5.87 -15.33
CA GLU A 19 -14.83 -4.83 -14.29
C GLU A 19 -13.50 -4.05 -14.20
N ARG A 20 -12.37 -4.74 -14.34
CA ARG A 20 -11.05 -4.10 -14.39
C ARG A 20 -10.86 -3.25 -15.64
N LEU A 21 -11.34 -3.68 -16.80
CA LEU A 21 -11.32 -2.86 -18.02
C LEU A 21 -12.11 -1.56 -17.84
N ILE A 22 -13.28 -1.62 -17.18
CA ILE A 22 -14.04 -0.41 -16.82
C ILE A 22 -13.24 0.44 -15.84
N SER A 23 -12.64 -0.16 -14.81
CA SER A 23 -11.82 0.58 -13.84
C SER A 23 -10.63 1.29 -14.48
N ARG A 24 -9.93 0.62 -15.42
CA ARG A 24 -8.85 1.24 -16.21
C ARG A 24 -9.38 2.41 -17.04
N LEU A 25 -10.52 2.27 -17.69
CA LEU A 25 -11.17 3.35 -18.43
C LEU A 25 -11.41 4.56 -17.53
N LEU A 26 -11.97 4.36 -16.34
CA LEU A 26 -12.25 5.43 -15.38
C LEU A 26 -10.97 6.15 -14.96
N VAL A 27 -9.90 5.42 -14.64
CA VAL A 27 -8.58 6.03 -14.31
C VAL A 27 -8.07 6.88 -15.47
N VAL A 28 -8.12 6.37 -16.71
CA VAL A 28 -7.63 7.07 -17.90
C VAL A 28 -8.49 8.30 -18.25
N GLU A 29 -9.79 8.26 -17.94
CA GLU A 29 -10.75 9.39 -18.07
C GLU A 29 -10.68 10.38 -16.88
N GLY A 30 -9.71 10.23 -15.97
CA GLY A 30 -9.48 11.18 -14.88
C GLY A 30 -10.42 11.04 -13.67
N TYR A 31 -11.07 9.88 -13.51
CA TYR A 31 -11.75 9.57 -12.25
C TYR A 31 -10.71 9.33 -11.15
N SER A 32 -11.09 9.66 -9.91
CA SER A 32 -10.31 9.43 -8.69
C SER A 32 -10.97 8.32 -7.85
N TYR A 33 -10.22 7.71 -6.93
CA TYR A 33 -10.71 6.65 -6.04
C TYR A 33 -11.45 5.51 -6.74
N VAL A 34 -10.98 5.11 -7.93
CA VAL A 34 -11.58 4.02 -8.70
C VAL A 34 -11.32 2.69 -7.98
N ALA A 35 -12.33 2.05 -7.42
CA ALA A 35 -12.21 0.81 -6.66
C ALA A 35 -13.13 -0.27 -7.24
N VAL A 36 -12.57 -1.45 -7.54
CA VAL A 36 -13.35 -2.65 -7.84
C VAL A 36 -13.85 -3.21 -6.52
N VAL A 37 -15.17 -3.33 -6.39
CA VAL A 37 -15.87 -3.78 -5.17
C VAL A 37 -16.71 -5.04 -5.40
N GLY A 38 -16.84 -5.47 -6.66
CA GLY A 38 -17.61 -6.62 -7.10
C GLY A 38 -17.20 -7.90 -6.38
N GLN A 39 -18.11 -8.43 -5.56
CA GLN A 39 -18.00 -9.72 -4.88
C GLN A 39 -19.35 -10.13 -4.30
N SER A 40 -19.51 -11.40 -3.95
CA SER A 40 -20.72 -11.88 -3.28
C SER A 40 -21.09 -11.00 -2.08
N GLY A 41 -22.28 -10.39 -2.12
CA GLY A 41 -22.77 -9.51 -1.06
C GLY A 41 -22.37 -8.04 -1.17
N ASP A 42 -21.87 -7.59 -2.32
CA ASP A 42 -21.55 -6.18 -2.65
C ASP A 42 -22.74 -5.23 -2.82
N GLY A 43 -23.97 -5.74 -2.68
CA GLY A 43 -25.21 -4.97 -2.79
C GLY A 43 -25.56 -4.52 -4.20
N GLY A 44 -24.86 -5.02 -5.24
CA GLY A 44 -25.08 -4.66 -6.64
C GLY A 44 -24.14 -3.58 -7.19
N ALA A 45 -23.11 -3.18 -6.44
CA ALA A 45 -22.03 -2.31 -6.93
C ALA A 45 -20.84 -3.17 -7.35
N ASP A 46 -20.31 -2.95 -8.56
CA ASP A 46 -19.15 -3.69 -9.06
C ASP A 46 -17.90 -2.78 -9.08
N VAL A 47 -18.05 -1.49 -9.42
CA VAL A 47 -16.98 -0.48 -9.37
C VAL A 47 -17.49 0.83 -8.76
N LEU A 48 -16.70 1.46 -7.90
CA LEU A 48 -16.93 2.78 -7.34
C LEU A 48 -15.88 3.77 -7.86
N ALA A 49 -16.25 5.03 -8.07
CA ALA A 49 -15.31 6.07 -8.44
C ALA A 49 -15.82 7.47 -8.05
N THR A 50 -14.92 8.44 -7.95
CA THR A 50 -15.26 9.85 -7.72
C THR A 50 -14.78 10.70 -8.90
N LYS A 51 -15.63 11.60 -9.40
CA LYS A 51 -15.24 12.57 -10.44
C LYS A 51 -16.00 13.87 -10.27
N ALA A 52 -15.27 14.99 -10.28
CA ALA A 52 -15.80 16.34 -10.10
C ALA A 52 -16.68 16.45 -8.83
N GLY A 53 -16.22 15.89 -7.72
CA GLY A 53 -16.91 15.92 -6.43
C GLY A 53 -18.15 15.03 -6.33
N ARG A 54 -18.45 14.22 -7.35
CA ARG A 54 -19.58 13.29 -7.36
C ARG A 54 -19.12 11.85 -7.27
N ARG A 55 -19.85 11.04 -6.52
CA ARG A 55 -19.69 9.59 -6.44
C ARG A 55 -20.43 8.90 -7.56
N TRP A 56 -19.73 7.99 -8.22
CA TRP A 56 -20.22 7.17 -9.30
C TRP A 56 -20.21 5.72 -8.86
N LEU A 57 -21.32 5.03 -9.14
CA LEU A 57 -21.45 3.61 -8.90
C LEU A 57 -21.71 2.92 -10.23
N PHE A 58 -20.91 1.92 -10.54
CA PHE A 58 -21.03 1.13 -11.75
C PHE A 58 -21.46 -0.28 -11.38
N GLN A 59 -22.60 -0.71 -11.93
CA GLN A 59 -23.01 -2.09 -11.95
C GLN A 59 -22.67 -2.67 -13.33
N VAL A 60 -21.65 -3.52 -13.37
CA VAL A 60 -21.05 -4.11 -14.56
C VAL A 60 -21.62 -5.51 -14.79
N LYS A 61 -22.17 -5.75 -15.98
CA LYS A 61 -22.83 -7.02 -16.32
C LYS A 61 -22.30 -7.57 -17.63
N LYS A 62 -21.48 -8.62 -17.53
CA LYS A 62 -20.96 -9.38 -18.68
C LYS A 62 -21.87 -10.56 -19.03
N LEU A 63 -23.11 -10.28 -19.42
CA LEU A 63 -24.08 -11.28 -19.84
C LEU A 63 -24.01 -11.52 -21.36
N SER A 64 -24.45 -12.70 -21.82
CA SER A 64 -24.64 -13.00 -23.24
C SER A 64 -25.93 -12.43 -23.82
N THR A 65 -26.87 -12.04 -22.96
CA THR A 65 -28.16 -11.45 -23.32
C THR A 65 -28.24 -9.99 -22.86
N PRO A 66 -29.10 -9.16 -23.50
CA PRO A 66 -29.31 -7.78 -23.07
C PRO A 66 -29.81 -7.69 -21.62
N VAL A 67 -29.36 -6.66 -20.90
CA VAL A 67 -29.71 -6.45 -19.49
C VAL A 67 -31.15 -5.97 -19.33
N GLY A 68 -31.88 -6.63 -18.43
CA GLY A 68 -33.28 -6.38 -18.09
C GLY A 68 -33.48 -5.28 -17.05
N ALA A 69 -34.74 -4.84 -16.89
CA ALA A 69 -35.12 -3.80 -15.92
C ALA A 69 -34.89 -4.21 -14.45
N ASP A 70 -34.80 -5.51 -14.16
CA ASP A 70 -34.53 -6.06 -12.81
C ASP A 70 -33.19 -5.61 -12.21
N VAL A 71 -32.24 -5.22 -13.05
CA VAL A 71 -30.95 -4.70 -12.60
C VAL A 71 -31.09 -3.28 -12.06
N VAL A 72 -32.05 -2.49 -12.56
CA VAL A 72 -32.20 -1.07 -12.22
C VAL A 72 -32.49 -0.88 -10.74
N ASP A 73 -33.45 -1.63 -10.18
CA ASP A 73 -33.80 -1.52 -8.76
C ASP A 73 -32.61 -1.86 -7.85
N ARG A 74 -31.83 -2.88 -8.23
CA ARG A 74 -30.60 -3.25 -7.54
C ARG A 74 -29.55 -2.13 -7.63
N THR A 75 -29.35 -1.54 -8.80
CA THR A 75 -28.40 -0.41 -8.97
C THR A 75 -28.82 0.79 -8.12
N ILE A 76 -30.12 1.12 -8.07
CA ILE A 76 -30.63 2.26 -7.30
C ILE A 76 -30.49 1.99 -5.80
N ALA A 77 -30.81 0.77 -5.34
CA ALA A 77 -30.61 0.37 -3.95
C ALA A 77 -29.12 0.47 -3.57
N ALA A 78 -28.22 -0.03 -4.42
CA ALA A 78 -26.78 0.09 -4.23
C ALA A 78 -26.35 1.56 -4.16
N ALA A 79 -26.83 2.41 -5.08
CA ALA A 79 -26.51 3.83 -5.09
C ALA A 79 -26.94 4.53 -3.79
N ARG A 80 -28.06 4.13 -3.18
CA ARG A 80 -28.46 4.63 -1.86
C ARG A 80 -27.48 4.17 -0.76
N SER A 81 -27.13 2.89 -0.73
CA SER A 81 -26.20 2.33 0.27
C SER A 81 -24.83 3.01 0.23
N TYR A 82 -24.26 3.20 -0.96
CA TYR A 82 -22.95 3.83 -1.15
C TYR A 82 -23.01 5.38 -1.21
N ARG A 83 -24.21 5.97 -1.11
CA ARG A 83 -24.48 7.40 -1.29
C ARG A 83 -23.89 7.93 -2.61
N ALA A 84 -24.07 7.17 -3.68
CA ALA A 84 -23.61 7.51 -5.02
C ALA A 84 -24.58 8.47 -5.71
N ASP A 85 -24.04 9.54 -6.30
CA ASP A 85 -24.82 10.55 -7.01
C ASP A 85 -25.24 10.07 -8.41
N ILE A 86 -24.41 9.23 -9.03
CA ILE A 86 -24.58 8.81 -10.43
C ILE A 86 -24.47 7.28 -10.52
N PRO A 87 -25.60 6.57 -10.59
CA PRO A 87 -25.61 5.16 -10.93
C PRO A 87 -25.40 4.95 -12.43
N VAL A 88 -24.59 3.95 -12.77
CA VAL A 88 -24.27 3.55 -14.14
C VAL A 88 -24.44 2.04 -14.25
N ILE A 89 -25.16 1.58 -15.27
CA ILE A 89 -25.20 0.16 -15.64
C ILE A 89 -24.34 -0.04 -16.89
N VAL A 90 -23.40 -0.97 -16.81
CA VAL A 90 -22.52 -1.34 -17.92
C VAL A 90 -22.93 -2.72 -18.43
N SER A 91 -23.14 -2.87 -19.74
CA SER A 91 -23.55 -4.14 -20.34
C SER A 91 -22.71 -4.50 -21.55
N LYS A 92 -22.22 -5.75 -21.59
CA LYS A 92 -21.58 -6.30 -22.80
C LYS A 92 -22.59 -6.49 -23.95
N SER A 93 -23.82 -6.89 -23.65
CA SER A 93 -24.80 -7.31 -24.67
C SER A 93 -25.94 -6.32 -24.86
N GLY A 94 -25.76 -5.06 -24.42
CA GLY A 94 -26.76 -4.01 -24.53
C GLY A 94 -27.90 -4.14 -23.51
N PHE A 95 -29.02 -3.47 -23.80
CA PHE A 95 -30.13 -3.28 -22.88
C PHE A 95 -31.47 -3.63 -23.54
N THR A 96 -32.40 -4.16 -22.75
CA THR A 96 -33.78 -4.42 -23.19
C THR A 96 -34.57 -3.11 -23.34
N ARG A 97 -35.63 -3.13 -24.16
CA ARG A 97 -36.54 -1.98 -24.32
C ARG A 97 -37.18 -1.56 -23.00
N GLY A 98 -37.63 -2.52 -22.18
CA GLY A 98 -38.21 -2.22 -20.87
C GLY A 98 -37.26 -1.47 -19.93
N LEU A 99 -35.96 -1.78 -19.95
CA LEU A 99 -34.97 -1.01 -19.20
C LEU A 99 -34.84 0.43 -19.72
N LEU A 100 -34.84 0.62 -21.04
CA LEU A 100 -34.73 1.94 -21.66
C LEU A 100 -35.94 2.83 -21.31
N ASP A 101 -37.13 2.24 -21.33
CA ASP A 101 -38.38 2.91 -20.94
C ASP A 101 -38.36 3.29 -19.45
N LEU A 102 -37.93 2.37 -18.58
CA LEU A 102 -37.77 2.64 -17.14
C LEU A 102 -36.75 3.75 -16.86
N ARG A 103 -35.61 3.75 -17.56
CA ARG A 103 -34.62 4.83 -17.46
C ARG A 103 -35.23 6.19 -17.82
N ALA A 104 -36.03 6.24 -18.89
CA ALA A 104 -36.68 7.47 -19.30
C ALA A 104 -37.66 7.98 -18.22
N SER A 105 -38.43 7.08 -17.60
CA SER A 105 -39.29 7.42 -16.46
C SER A 105 -38.50 7.99 -15.29
N LEU A 106 -37.45 7.29 -14.86
CA LEU A 106 -36.60 7.73 -13.73
C LEU A 106 -35.95 9.10 -13.97
N ALA A 107 -35.60 9.41 -15.22
CA ALA A 107 -35.07 10.71 -15.58
C ALA A 107 -36.08 11.84 -15.35
N THR A 108 -37.38 11.59 -15.54
CA THR A 108 -38.44 12.57 -15.24
C THR A 108 -38.62 12.81 -13.74
N GLU A 109 -38.27 11.82 -12.91
CA GLU A 109 -38.24 11.90 -11.45
C GLU A 109 -36.92 12.49 -10.90
N GLY A 110 -36.01 12.91 -11.79
CA GLY A 110 -34.72 13.51 -11.44
C GLY A 110 -33.59 12.52 -11.16
N LEU A 111 -33.83 11.21 -11.28
CA LEU A 111 -32.80 10.17 -11.12
C LEU A 111 -32.02 9.96 -12.41
N ARG A 112 -30.71 10.27 -12.38
CA ARG A 112 -29.83 10.22 -13.57
C ARG A 112 -29.12 8.88 -13.70
N LEU A 113 -29.84 7.84 -14.12
CA LEU A 113 -29.25 6.54 -14.46
C LEU A 113 -28.55 6.57 -15.82
N GLN A 114 -27.25 6.27 -15.86
CA GLN A 114 -26.50 6.14 -17.12
C GLN A 114 -26.39 4.68 -17.58
N LEU A 115 -26.33 4.47 -18.89
CA LEU A 115 -26.19 3.15 -19.51
C LEU A 115 -25.02 3.15 -20.47
N TRP A 116 -24.08 2.23 -20.27
CA TRP A 116 -22.91 2.06 -21.13
C TRP A 116 -22.96 0.65 -21.73
N ASP A 117 -23.21 0.55 -23.03
CA ASP A 117 -23.16 -0.70 -23.79
C ASP A 117 -21.79 -0.92 -24.46
N HIS A 118 -21.63 -2.08 -25.09
CA HIS A 118 -20.45 -2.43 -25.87
C HIS A 118 -20.00 -1.30 -26.82
N ASP A 119 -20.91 -0.82 -27.67
CA ASP A 119 -20.56 0.19 -28.67
C ASP A 119 -20.16 1.51 -28.02
N SER A 120 -20.78 1.87 -26.90
CA SER A 120 -20.39 3.04 -26.11
C SER A 120 -18.99 2.87 -25.51
N LEU A 121 -18.63 1.69 -25.03
CA LEU A 121 -17.30 1.39 -24.52
C LEU A 121 -16.25 1.44 -25.63
N VAL A 122 -16.52 0.83 -26.79
CA VAL A 122 -15.63 0.89 -27.96
C VAL A 122 -15.45 2.33 -28.43
N ARG A 123 -16.53 3.12 -28.56
CA ARG A 123 -16.44 4.55 -28.92
C ARG A 123 -15.65 5.36 -27.91
N ARG A 124 -15.81 5.10 -26.61
CA ARG A 124 -15.00 5.73 -25.55
C ARG A 124 -13.54 5.37 -25.72
N GLY A 125 -13.23 4.09 -25.89
CA GLY A 125 -11.88 3.56 -26.12
C GLY A 125 -11.18 4.17 -27.33
N GLN A 126 -11.91 4.41 -28.42
CA GLN A 126 -11.39 5.06 -29.64
C GLN A 126 -11.11 6.56 -29.46
N ARG A 127 -11.77 7.22 -28.51
CA ARG A 127 -11.56 8.65 -28.19
C ARG A 127 -10.43 8.87 -27.19
N LEU A 128 -9.93 7.80 -26.56
CA LEU A 128 -8.84 7.93 -25.61
C LEU A 128 -7.56 8.37 -26.35
N PRO A 129 -6.82 9.34 -25.81
CA PRO A 129 -5.50 9.67 -26.33
C PRO A 129 -4.60 8.43 -26.35
N ARG A 130 -3.76 8.30 -27.38
CA ARG A 130 -2.76 7.22 -27.43
C ARG A 130 -1.70 7.39 -26.35
N GLU A 131 -1.35 8.63 -26.05
CA GLU A 131 -0.35 8.94 -25.03
C GLU A 131 -0.82 8.52 -23.63
N SER A 132 0.10 7.94 -22.86
CA SER A 132 -0.20 7.45 -21.50
C SER A 132 -0.57 8.61 -20.57
N LEU A 133 -1.34 8.31 -19.52
CA LEU A 133 -1.77 9.33 -18.56
C LEU A 133 -0.57 10.03 -17.90
N ARG A 134 0.51 9.28 -17.64
CA ARG A 134 1.80 9.77 -17.14
C ARG A 134 2.34 10.95 -17.95
N LEU A 135 2.23 10.91 -19.26
CA LEU A 135 2.75 11.97 -20.13
C LEU A 135 1.75 13.11 -20.33
N ARG A 136 0.43 12.81 -20.28
CA ARG A 136 -0.64 13.80 -20.38
C ARG A 136 -0.81 14.66 -19.14
N GLU A 137 -0.50 14.12 -17.96
CA GLU A 137 -0.58 14.82 -16.67
C GLU A 137 0.81 14.89 -16.02
N PRO A 138 1.77 15.66 -16.60
CA PRO A 138 3.13 15.69 -16.10
C PRO A 138 3.19 16.18 -14.65
N ASP A 139 2.40 17.19 -14.26
CA ASP A 139 2.39 17.72 -12.88
C ASP A 139 2.02 16.66 -11.84
N ARG A 140 1.17 15.69 -12.21
CA ARG A 140 0.72 14.63 -11.31
C ARG A 140 1.71 13.47 -11.23
N TYR A 141 2.43 13.20 -12.32
CA TYR A 141 3.28 12.02 -12.45
C TYR A 141 4.75 12.37 -12.71
N THR A 142 5.21 13.57 -12.37
CA THR A 142 6.62 13.94 -12.52
C THR A 142 7.51 13.09 -11.60
N PRO A 143 8.56 12.43 -12.12
CA PRO A 143 9.53 11.74 -11.30
C PRO A 143 10.22 12.72 -10.36
N ARG A 144 10.45 12.28 -9.14
CA ARG A 144 11.43 12.92 -8.27
C ARG A 144 12.84 12.66 -8.82
N PRO A 145 13.85 13.51 -8.51
CA PRO A 145 15.19 13.35 -9.05
C PRO A 145 15.81 11.96 -8.87
N TYR A 146 15.62 11.33 -7.71
CA TYR A 146 16.09 9.96 -7.48
C TYR A 146 15.32 8.90 -8.25
N GLN A 147 14.03 9.12 -8.52
CA GLN A 147 13.22 8.20 -9.32
C GLN A 147 13.67 8.27 -10.78
N GLU A 148 13.96 9.47 -11.27
CA GLU A 148 14.53 9.66 -12.60
C GLU A 148 15.90 8.98 -12.73
N ALA A 149 16.79 9.18 -11.75
CA ALA A 149 18.08 8.50 -11.70
C ALA A 149 17.92 6.97 -11.69
N ALA A 150 17.01 6.44 -10.87
CA ALA A 150 16.72 5.01 -10.79
C ALA A 150 16.21 4.45 -12.14
N VAL A 151 15.27 5.15 -12.77
CA VAL A 151 14.72 4.78 -14.08
C VAL A 151 15.82 4.81 -15.13
N GLN A 152 16.66 5.83 -15.15
CA GLN A 152 17.74 5.94 -16.13
C GLN A 152 18.77 4.81 -15.95
N SER A 153 19.14 4.48 -14.71
CA SER A 153 20.01 3.34 -14.43
C SER A 153 19.41 2.02 -14.91
N LEU A 154 18.12 1.77 -14.63
CA LEU A 154 17.42 0.58 -15.12
C LEU A 154 17.41 0.48 -16.64
N VAL A 155 17.08 1.59 -17.33
CA VAL A 155 17.07 1.63 -18.80
C VAL A 155 18.48 1.43 -19.36
N ASN A 156 19.51 2.00 -18.75
CA ASN A 156 20.89 1.83 -19.17
C ASN A 156 21.37 0.39 -18.99
N SER A 157 21.07 -0.24 -17.84
CA SER A 157 21.39 -1.66 -17.61
C SER A 157 20.73 -2.55 -18.67
N TYR A 158 19.46 -2.28 -18.99
CA TYR A 158 18.75 -2.99 -20.05
C TYR A 158 19.39 -2.81 -21.45
N LEU A 159 19.89 -1.61 -21.75
CA LEU A 159 20.55 -1.34 -23.04
C LEU A 159 21.94 -1.97 -23.14
N GLN A 160 22.64 -2.11 -22.01
CA GLN A 160 23.95 -2.77 -21.93
C GLN A 160 23.82 -4.28 -22.06
N ASP A 161 22.85 -4.87 -21.35
CA ASP A 161 22.57 -6.30 -21.37
C ASP A 161 21.06 -6.54 -21.35
N ARG A 162 20.53 -7.02 -22.48
CA ARG A 162 19.09 -7.27 -22.66
C ARG A 162 18.60 -8.54 -21.93
N ALA A 163 19.52 -9.41 -21.53
CA ALA A 163 19.22 -10.64 -20.79
C ALA A 163 19.73 -10.59 -19.34
N GLY A 164 20.36 -9.47 -18.95
CA GLY A 164 20.87 -9.26 -17.61
C GLY A 164 19.79 -8.97 -16.58
N SER A 165 20.21 -8.46 -15.43
CA SER A 165 19.34 -8.13 -14.31
C SER A 165 19.70 -6.79 -13.68
N ALA A 166 18.73 -6.18 -12.99
CA ALA A 166 18.94 -4.99 -12.20
C ALA A 166 18.08 -5.00 -10.94
N LEU A 167 18.71 -4.69 -9.81
CA LEU A 167 18.07 -4.63 -8.49
C LEU A 167 17.88 -3.17 -8.04
N VAL A 168 16.66 -2.83 -7.64
CA VAL A 168 16.31 -1.52 -7.07
C VAL A 168 15.84 -1.70 -5.64
N VAL A 169 16.58 -1.10 -4.72
CA VAL A 169 16.26 -1.11 -3.28
C VAL A 169 15.72 0.27 -2.90
N LEU A 170 14.41 0.37 -2.67
CA LEU A 170 13.77 1.60 -2.24
C LEU A 170 12.81 1.35 -1.07
N ALA A 171 13.00 2.10 0.01
CA ALA A 171 12.11 2.09 1.17
C ALA A 171 10.64 2.33 0.79
N THR A 172 9.74 1.85 1.64
CA THR A 172 8.30 2.06 1.44
C THR A 172 7.97 3.55 1.44
N GLY A 173 7.15 3.98 0.48
CA GLY A 173 6.81 5.40 0.29
C GLY A 173 7.67 6.12 -0.75
N LEU A 174 8.80 5.55 -1.18
CA LEU A 174 9.65 6.11 -2.25
C LEU A 174 9.19 5.78 -3.68
N GLY A 175 8.12 5.00 -3.85
CA GLY A 175 7.51 4.73 -5.15
C GLY A 175 8.21 3.66 -5.99
N LYS A 176 8.52 2.49 -5.40
CA LYS A 176 9.06 1.30 -6.12
C LYS A 176 8.28 0.98 -7.40
N THR A 177 6.97 0.79 -7.26
CA THR A 177 6.09 0.46 -8.39
C THR A 177 6.06 1.57 -9.44
N TRP A 178 6.18 2.84 -9.04
CA TRP A 178 6.27 3.97 -9.96
C TRP A 178 7.55 3.89 -10.80
N VAL A 179 8.71 3.64 -10.17
CA VAL A 179 10.00 3.48 -10.86
C VAL A 179 9.95 2.33 -11.85
N ALA A 180 9.40 1.19 -11.44
CA ALA A 180 9.24 0.04 -12.31
C ALA A 180 8.35 0.32 -13.52
N ALA A 181 7.19 0.94 -13.30
CA ALA A 181 6.25 1.24 -14.37
C ALA A 181 6.80 2.25 -15.38
N GLU A 182 7.52 3.27 -14.93
CA GLU A 182 8.18 4.23 -15.82
C GLU A 182 9.36 3.59 -16.57
N ALA A 183 10.18 2.77 -15.90
CA ALA A 183 11.28 2.06 -16.56
C ALA A 183 10.76 1.11 -17.64
N VAL A 184 9.75 0.31 -17.33
CA VAL A 184 9.08 -0.55 -18.31
C VAL A 184 8.52 0.27 -19.48
N ARG A 185 7.84 1.40 -19.22
CA ARG A 185 7.33 2.28 -20.27
C ARG A 185 8.44 2.74 -21.22
N ARG A 186 9.59 3.17 -20.70
CA ARG A 186 10.73 3.61 -21.52
C ARG A 186 11.37 2.44 -22.28
N ILE A 187 11.55 1.29 -21.64
CA ILE A 187 12.10 0.08 -22.29
C ILE A 187 11.19 -0.37 -23.45
N SER A 188 9.87 -0.38 -23.24
CA SER A 188 8.89 -0.72 -24.28
C SER A 188 8.84 0.28 -25.44
N GLN A 189 9.35 1.51 -25.28
CA GLN A 189 9.49 2.48 -26.38
C GLN A 189 10.79 2.29 -27.16
N LEU A 190 11.85 1.79 -26.50
CA LEU A 190 13.16 1.56 -27.09
C LEU A 190 13.24 0.23 -27.85
N SER A 191 12.39 -0.73 -27.50
CA SER A 191 12.30 -2.03 -28.15
C SER A 191 11.04 -2.13 -28.98
N GLN A 192 11.16 -2.45 -30.27
CA GLN A 192 10.00 -2.77 -31.09
C GLN A 192 9.49 -4.15 -30.71
N GLY A 193 8.34 -4.19 -30.03
CA GLY A 193 7.73 -5.44 -29.57
C GLY A 193 8.37 -6.01 -28.30
N GLY A 194 7.64 -6.93 -27.67
CA GLY A 194 8.04 -7.59 -26.43
C GLY A 194 7.01 -7.43 -25.32
N ARG A 195 6.76 -8.53 -24.62
CA ARG A 195 5.76 -8.60 -23.53
C ARG A 195 6.45 -8.41 -22.19
N VAL A 196 5.71 -7.85 -21.24
CA VAL A 196 6.19 -7.66 -19.87
C VAL A 196 5.45 -8.63 -18.97
N LEU A 197 6.19 -9.38 -18.16
CA LEU A 197 5.64 -10.17 -17.07
C LEU A 197 5.95 -9.47 -15.74
N ILE A 198 4.94 -9.33 -14.89
CA ILE A 198 5.09 -8.80 -13.53
C ILE A 198 4.61 -9.87 -12.55
N LEU A 199 5.49 -10.30 -11.65
CA LEU A 199 5.23 -11.35 -10.66
C LEU A 199 5.07 -10.77 -9.26
N ALA A 200 4.10 -11.31 -8.52
CA ALA A 200 3.91 -11.07 -7.10
C ALA A 200 3.52 -12.35 -6.35
N HIS A 201 3.68 -12.37 -5.02
CA HIS A 201 3.41 -13.55 -4.19
C HIS A 201 1.93 -13.73 -3.81
N THR A 202 1.08 -12.70 -3.90
CA THR A 202 -0.34 -12.78 -3.51
C THR A 202 -1.27 -12.17 -4.56
N ASN A 203 -2.50 -12.69 -4.65
CA ASN A 203 -3.51 -12.16 -5.59
C ASN A 203 -3.84 -10.67 -5.36
N PRO A 204 -4.01 -10.16 -4.12
CA PRO A 204 -4.25 -8.73 -3.90
C PRO A 204 -3.12 -7.83 -4.44
N LEU A 205 -1.86 -8.25 -4.30
CA LEU A 205 -0.73 -7.50 -4.86
C LEU A 205 -0.71 -7.54 -6.39
N VAL A 206 -1.09 -8.66 -7.02
CA VAL A 206 -1.24 -8.75 -8.48
C VAL A 206 -2.21 -7.68 -9.00
N TYR A 207 -3.42 -7.57 -8.41
CA TYR A 207 -4.39 -6.54 -8.79
C TYR A 207 -3.88 -5.12 -8.51
N GLN A 208 -3.20 -4.91 -7.38
CA GLN A 208 -2.64 -3.62 -7.01
C GLN A 208 -1.55 -3.16 -7.98
N LEU A 209 -0.63 -4.05 -8.35
CA LEU A 209 0.45 -3.78 -9.31
C LEU A 209 -0.11 -3.48 -10.69
N GLU A 210 -1.06 -4.28 -11.16
CA GLU A 210 -1.70 -4.08 -12.47
C GLU A 210 -2.34 -2.69 -12.57
N ARG A 211 -3.11 -2.29 -11.55
CA ARG A 211 -3.71 -0.95 -11.46
C ARG A 211 -2.68 0.17 -11.39
N ALA A 212 -1.57 -0.04 -10.68
CA ALA A 212 -0.50 0.95 -10.56
C ALA A 212 0.23 1.21 -11.90
N PHE A 213 0.23 0.25 -12.82
CA PHE A 213 0.83 0.38 -14.14
C PHE A 213 -0.08 1.10 -15.15
N TRP A 214 -1.40 1.13 -14.96
CA TRP A 214 -2.34 1.75 -15.93
C TRP A 214 -1.98 3.17 -16.36
N PRO A 215 -1.53 4.10 -15.47
CA PRO A 215 -1.17 5.45 -15.89
C PRO A 215 0.01 5.50 -16.87
N PHE A 216 0.86 4.47 -16.90
CA PHE A 216 2.06 4.39 -17.73
C PHE A 216 1.81 3.71 -19.07
N LEU A 217 0.71 2.98 -19.20
CA LEU A 217 0.31 2.31 -20.44
C LEU A 217 -0.40 3.26 -21.39
N SER A 218 -0.11 3.14 -22.69
CA SER A 218 -0.90 3.77 -23.73
C SER A 218 -2.27 3.09 -23.90
N SER A 219 -3.22 3.78 -24.51
CA SER A 219 -4.60 3.30 -24.65
C SER A 219 -4.76 2.10 -25.58
N ASP A 220 -3.73 1.75 -26.35
CA ASP A 220 -3.69 0.59 -27.25
C ASP A 220 -3.13 -0.68 -26.58
N LYS A 221 -2.54 -0.57 -25.38
CA LYS A 221 -1.86 -1.69 -24.71
C LYS A 221 -2.83 -2.59 -23.96
N LEU A 222 -2.76 -3.90 -24.24
CA LEU A 222 -3.58 -4.92 -23.60
C LEU A 222 -2.89 -5.48 -22.35
N CYS A 223 -3.67 -5.68 -21.29
CA CYS A 223 -3.19 -6.21 -20.02
C CYS A 223 -4.02 -7.41 -19.56
N ALA A 224 -3.36 -8.47 -19.10
CA ALA A 224 -3.99 -9.67 -18.54
C ALA A 224 -3.55 -9.89 -17.09
N ILE A 225 -4.45 -10.49 -16.30
CA ILE A 225 -4.11 -11.07 -15.01
C ILE A 225 -4.08 -12.60 -15.13
N VAL A 226 -3.09 -13.20 -14.46
CA VAL A 226 -2.92 -14.65 -14.36
C VAL A 226 -2.70 -15.02 -12.89
N ASN A 227 -3.76 -15.46 -12.22
CA ASN A 227 -3.70 -15.93 -10.85
C ASN A 227 -4.72 -17.07 -10.61
N GLY A 228 -4.99 -17.40 -9.34
CA GLY A 228 -5.96 -18.45 -8.98
C GLY A 228 -7.42 -18.10 -9.27
N ASP A 229 -7.76 -16.82 -9.39
CA ASP A 229 -9.13 -16.32 -9.55
C ASP A 229 -9.46 -15.90 -10.99
N GLU A 230 -8.45 -15.43 -11.73
CA GLU A 230 -8.56 -14.88 -13.07
C GLU A 230 -7.40 -15.36 -13.94
N ARG A 231 -7.73 -15.95 -15.10
CA ARG A 231 -6.73 -16.34 -16.10
C ARG A 231 -7.37 -16.47 -17.49
N PRO A 232 -6.90 -15.74 -18.52
CA PRO A 232 -7.25 -16.04 -19.91
C PRO A 232 -6.64 -17.39 -20.34
N PRO A 233 -7.09 -18.01 -21.43
CA PRO A 233 -6.42 -19.17 -22.00
C PRO A 233 -4.92 -18.90 -22.21
N TRP A 234 -4.06 -19.87 -21.90
CA TRP A 234 -2.59 -19.70 -22.00
C TRP A 234 -2.15 -19.27 -23.40
N GLY A 235 -2.76 -19.82 -24.45
CA GLY A 235 -2.48 -19.44 -25.84
C GLY A 235 -2.87 -18.00 -26.20
N ASP A 236 -3.81 -17.39 -25.47
CA ASP A 236 -4.18 -15.99 -25.71
C ASP A 236 -3.18 -14.99 -25.10
N LEU A 237 -2.31 -15.44 -24.18
CA LEU A 237 -1.33 -14.56 -23.52
C LEU A 237 -0.38 -13.88 -24.53
N GLU A 238 -0.17 -14.48 -25.70
CA GLU A 238 0.66 -13.89 -26.76
C GLU A 238 0.13 -12.54 -27.27
N ARG A 239 -1.17 -12.29 -27.10
CA ARG A 239 -1.89 -11.09 -27.57
C ARG A 239 -1.85 -9.93 -26.57
N PHE A 240 -1.38 -10.16 -25.34
CA PHE A 240 -1.29 -9.14 -24.31
C PHE A 240 0.12 -8.54 -24.27
N ASP A 241 0.21 -7.22 -24.17
CA ASP A 241 1.48 -6.51 -24.03
C ASP A 241 2.07 -6.65 -22.62
N MET A 242 1.20 -6.75 -21.61
CA MET A 242 1.56 -6.87 -20.21
C MET A 242 0.74 -7.97 -19.54
N VAL A 243 1.42 -8.83 -18.78
CA VAL A 243 0.81 -9.86 -17.96
C VAL A 243 1.26 -9.66 -16.52
N VAL A 244 0.31 -9.57 -15.59
CA VAL A 244 0.59 -9.52 -14.16
C VAL A 244 0.06 -10.79 -13.53
N GLY A 245 0.86 -11.51 -12.77
CA GLY A 245 0.40 -12.77 -12.21
C GLY A 245 1.04 -13.20 -10.92
N SER A 246 0.38 -14.15 -10.27
CA SER A 246 0.92 -14.73 -9.05
C SER A 246 1.99 -15.75 -9.39
N ARG A 247 3.09 -15.69 -8.64
CA ARG A 247 4.23 -16.62 -8.78
C ARG A 247 3.76 -18.07 -8.80
N ASP A 248 2.89 -18.46 -7.87
CA ASP A 248 2.45 -19.86 -7.74
C ASP A 248 1.70 -20.36 -8.98
N THR A 249 0.89 -19.51 -9.61
CA THR A 249 0.15 -19.87 -10.84
C THR A 249 1.10 -20.10 -12.01
N PHE A 250 2.12 -19.25 -12.15
CA PHE A 250 3.15 -19.41 -13.18
C PHE A 250 4.04 -20.62 -12.89
N ALA A 251 4.42 -20.87 -11.63
CA ALA A 251 5.25 -22.01 -11.26
C ALA A 251 4.55 -23.33 -11.61
N ASN A 252 3.26 -23.44 -11.29
CA ASN A 252 2.45 -24.60 -11.65
C ASN A 252 2.32 -24.77 -13.16
N ALA A 253 2.23 -23.67 -13.92
CA ALA A 253 2.17 -23.73 -15.38
C ALA A 253 3.47 -24.26 -15.99
N VAL A 254 4.62 -23.74 -15.54
CA VAL A 254 5.95 -24.22 -15.94
C VAL A 254 6.14 -25.69 -15.60
N ALA A 255 5.83 -26.08 -14.35
CA ALA A 255 5.93 -27.47 -13.91
C ALA A 255 5.04 -28.44 -14.70
N SER A 256 3.91 -27.95 -15.23
CA SER A 256 2.99 -28.72 -16.07
C SER A 256 3.35 -28.72 -17.56
N GLY A 257 4.47 -28.10 -17.95
CA GLY A 257 4.90 -28.00 -19.36
C GLY A 257 4.02 -27.10 -20.22
N VAL A 258 3.33 -26.12 -19.62
CA VAL A 258 2.57 -25.12 -20.38
C VAL A 258 3.53 -24.25 -21.18
N SER A 259 3.28 -24.13 -22.49
CA SER A 259 4.01 -23.18 -23.33
C SER A 259 3.57 -21.75 -22.99
N LEU A 260 4.49 -20.98 -22.42
CA LEU A 260 4.30 -19.56 -22.12
C LEU A 260 4.82 -18.71 -23.28
N PRO A 261 4.23 -17.53 -23.53
CA PRO A 261 4.75 -16.63 -24.54
C PRO A 261 6.11 -16.08 -24.14
N GLU A 262 6.91 -15.67 -25.12
CA GLU A 262 8.18 -14.99 -24.85
C GLU A 262 7.95 -13.64 -24.14
N PHE A 263 8.60 -13.47 -23.00
CA PHE A 263 8.66 -12.19 -22.30
C PHE A 263 10.00 -11.53 -22.60
N ARG A 264 10.00 -10.20 -22.59
CA ARG A 264 11.20 -9.39 -22.81
C ARG A 264 11.71 -8.77 -21.51
N VAL A 265 10.80 -8.50 -20.59
CA VAL A 265 11.10 -8.00 -19.26
C VAL A 265 10.27 -8.78 -18.26
N VAL A 266 10.92 -9.27 -17.20
CA VAL A 266 10.28 -9.83 -16.02
C VAL A 266 10.53 -8.88 -14.86
N VAL A 267 9.46 -8.45 -14.19
CA VAL A 267 9.53 -7.62 -12.98
C VAL A 267 9.09 -8.46 -11.80
N VAL A 268 9.88 -8.47 -10.73
CA VAL A 268 9.53 -9.13 -9.46
C VAL A 268 9.46 -8.06 -8.37
N ASP A 269 8.25 -7.80 -7.88
CA ASP A 269 8.05 -6.95 -6.70
C ASP A 269 8.25 -7.77 -5.42
N GLU A 270 8.78 -7.12 -4.38
CA GLU A 270 9.22 -7.79 -3.15
C GLU A 270 10.19 -8.95 -3.44
N CYS A 271 11.18 -8.67 -4.29
CA CYS A 271 12.14 -9.66 -4.78
C CYS A 271 13.02 -10.27 -3.68
N HIS A 272 12.95 -9.79 -2.43
CA HIS A 272 13.53 -10.47 -1.26
C HIS A 272 12.95 -11.86 -0.99
N HIS A 273 11.86 -12.24 -1.68
CA HIS A 273 11.33 -13.60 -1.69
C HIS A 273 12.00 -14.52 -2.73
N LEU A 274 12.88 -14.00 -3.60
CA LEU A 274 13.66 -14.81 -4.55
C LEU A 274 14.62 -15.75 -3.80
N GLY A 275 14.99 -16.87 -4.44
CA GLY A 275 15.63 -18.00 -3.77
C GLY A 275 14.67 -18.86 -2.95
N ALA A 276 13.35 -18.71 -3.14
CA ALA A 276 12.38 -19.76 -2.83
C ALA A 276 12.17 -20.61 -4.09
N ASP A 277 12.09 -21.94 -3.95
CA ASP A 277 12.00 -22.91 -5.06
C ASP A 277 10.94 -22.52 -6.11
N THR A 278 9.82 -21.95 -5.65
CA THR A 278 8.72 -21.53 -6.54
C THR A 278 9.06 -20.34 -7.43
N TYR A 279 9.88 -19.39 -6.97
CA TYR A 279 10.31 -18.26 -7.82
C TYR A 279 11.35 -18.73 -8.82
N GLU A 280 12.34 -19.51 -8.37
CA GLU A 280 13.39 -20.04 -9.24
C GLU A 280 12.81 -20.92 -10.35
N ALA A 281 11.84 -21.78 -10.04
CA ALA A 281 11.15 -22.59 -11.06
C ALA A 281 10.52 -21.74 -12.18
N VAL A 282 9.93 -20.58 -11.85
CA VAL A 282 9.37 -19.67 -12.85
C VAL A 282 10.48 -19.01 -13.65
N LEU A 283 11.50 -18.49 -12.98
CA LEU A 283 12.59 -17.75 -13.63
C LEU A 283 13.40 -18.65 -14.57
N ASP A 284 13.72 -19.87 -14.12
CA ASP A 284 14.40 -20.88 -14.93
C ASP A 284 13.55 -21.34 -16.10
N GLY A 285 12.25 -21.57 -15.88
CA GLY A 285 11.32 -21.93 -16.95
C GLY A 285 11.16 -20.86 -18.02
N LEU A 286 11.39 -19.59 -17.67
CA LEU A 286 11.41 -18.46 -18.59
C LEU A 286 12.82 -18.14 -19.14
N ASN A 287 13.82 -18.95 -18.81
CA ASN A 287 15.22 -18.76 -19.19
C ASN A 287 15.79 -17.38 -18.77
N VAL A 288 15.36 -16.84 -17.62
CA VAL A 288 15.85 -15.56 -17.12
C VAL A 288 17.34 -15.65 -16.78
N GLY A 289 18.15 -14.77 -17.36
CA GLY A 289 19.61 -14.81 -17.25
C GLY A 289 20.31 -15.68 -18.30
N GLY A 290 19.58 -16.38 -19.17
CA GLY A 290 20.13 -17.03 -20.37
C GLY A 290 20.36 -16.03 -21.50
N SER A 291 21.20 -16.35 -22.49
CA SER A 291 21.59 -15.42 -23.59
C SER A 291 20.43 -14.78 -24.35
N ASP A 292 19.31 -15.50 -24.46
CA ASP A 292 18.08 -15.08 -25.15
C ASP A 292 16.90 -14.89 -24.17
N GLY A 293 17.19 -14.81 -22.88
CA GLY A 293 16.21 -14.64 -21.81
C GLY A 293 15.69 -13.20 -21.66
N PRO A 294 14.59 -13.00 -20.91
CA PRO A 294 14.11 -11.67 -20.57
C PRO A 294 15.04 -10.96 -19.58
N PHE A 295 15.08 -9.63 -19.66
CA PHE A 295 15.71 -8.80 -18.65
C PHE A 295 14.96 -8.86 -17.32
N LEU A 296 15.66 -9.02 -16.20
CA LEU A 296 15.06 -9.12 -14.87
C LEU A 296 15.16 -7.80 -14.09
N ILE A 297 14.02 -7.30 -13.61
CA ILE A 297 13.96 -6.15 -12.69
C ILE A 297 13.49 -6.65 -11.32
N GLY A 298 14.36 -6.55 -10.31
CA GLY A 298 14.02 -6.81 -8.91
C GLY A 298 13.71 -5.52 -8.16
N LEU A 299 12.61 -5.49 -7.42
CA LEU A 299 12.23 -4.37 -6.55
C LEU A 299 12.09 -4.86 -5.12
N THR A 300 12.71 -4.20 -4.15
CA THR A 300 12.50 -4.52 -2.73
C THR A 300 12.66 -3.30 -1.82
N ALA A 301 11.94 -3.29 -0.69
CA ALA A 301 12.18 -2.34 0.40
C ALA A 301 13.35 -2.78 1.31
N THR A 302 13.62 -4.07 1.34
CA THR A 302 14.54 -4.72 2.27
C THR A 302 15.35 -5.73 1.46
N PRO A 303 16.66 -5.52 1.26
CA PRO A 303 17.48 -6.51 0.56
C PRO A 303 17.71 -7.76 1.42
N TRP A 304 17.56 -7.65 2.74
CA TRP A 304 17.77 -8.73 3.70
C TRP A 304 16.63 -9.77 3.73
N ARG A 305 16.98 -11.06 3.66
CA ARG A 305 16.06 -12.19 3.83
C ARG A 305 16.03 -12.67 5.29
N PRO A 306 14.85 -12.89 5.89
CA PRO A 306 14.75 -13.62 7.16
C PRO A 306 15.26 -15.05 6.94
N GLY A 307 16.43 -15.39 7.50
CA GLY A 307 17.05 -16.71 7.37
C GLY A 307 18.35 -16.77 6.55
N GLY A 308 18.89 -15.64 6.08
CA GLY A 308 20.29 -15.57 5.63
C GLY A 308 20.59 -16.14 4.23
N GLY A 309 19.89 -15.67 3.19
CA GLY A 309 20.24 -15.96 1.79
C GLY A 309 20.32 -14.67 0.98
N ASP A 310 21.30 -14.59 0.08
CA ASP A 310 21.59 -13.38 -0.69
C ASP A 310 20.90 -13.35 -2.06
N LEU A 311 20.49 -12.16 -2.49
CA LEU A 311 19.93 -11.92 -3.83
C LEU A 311 21.01 -12.00 -4.92
N ASP A 312 22.28 -12.09 -4.52
CA ASP A 312 23.48 -12.15 -5.35
C ASP A 312 23.46 -13.21 -6.46
N HIS A 313 22.69 -14.29 -6.29
CA HIS A 313 22.60 -15.35 -7.30
C HIS A 313 21.85 -14.92 -8.57
N ARG A 314 20.99 -13.89 -8.51
CA ARG A 314 20.25 -13.35 -9.67
C ARG A 314 20.57 -11.89 -9.96
N PHE A 315 21.08 -11.14 -8.99
CA PHE A 315 21.40 -9.73 -9.13
C PHE A 315 22.83 -9.46 -8.72
N SER A 316 23.48 -8.53 -9.43
CA SER A 316 24.65 -7.86 -8.90
C SER A 316 24.26 -6.82 -7.83
N GLU A 317 25.20 -5.97 -7.47
CA GLU A 317 24.96 -4.76 -6.67
C GLU A 317 23.72 -3.97 -7.15
N PRO A 318 22.90 -3.44 -6.22
CA PRO A 318 21.74 -2.62 -6.58
C PRO A 318 22.13 -1.43 -7.45
N VAL A 319 21.41 -1.22 -8.56
CA VAL A 319 21.60 -0.04 -9.42
C VAL A 319 21.27 1.26 -8.68
N ILE A 320 20.43 1.15 -7.64
CA ILE A 320 20.16 2.21 -6.68
C ILE A 320 19.69 1.63 -5.35
N SER A 321 20.16 2.21 -4.26
CA SER A 321 19.72 1.91 -2.90
C SER A 321 19.40 3.20 -2.13
N ILE A 322 18.13 3.32 -1.72
CA ILE A 322 17.64 4.41 -0.86
C ILE A 322 16.76 3.80 0.24
N ASP A 323 17.33 3.73 1.43
CA ASP A 323 16.61 3.32 2.64
C ASP A 323 15.71 4.45 3.19
N LEU A 324 15.03 4.15 4.30
CA LEU A 324 14.13 5.08 4.97
C LEU A 324 14.85 6.34 5.46
N ILE A 325 16.02 6.18 6.07
CA ILE A 325 16.79 7.27 6.68
C ILE A 325 17.27 8.23 5.60
N LYS A 326 17.91 7.71 4.55
CA LYS A 326 18.35 8.49 3.39
C LYS A 326 17.17 9.15 2.68
N GLY A 327 16.04 8.46 2.59
CA GLY A 327 14.79 9.00 2.04
C GLY A 327 14.26 10.21 2.82
N LEU A 328 14.27 10.15 4.14
CA LEU A 328 13.90 11.26 5.03
C LEU A 328 14.89 12.43 4.94
N GLN A 329 16.20 12.14 5.07
CA GLN A 329 17.26 13.15 5.02
C GLN A 329 17.30 13.91 3.69
N SER A 330 17.03 13.22 2.58
CA SER A 330 17.03 13.83 1.24
C SER A 330 15.74 14.55 0.89
N GLY A 331 14.74 14.60 1.80
CA GLY A 331 13.43 15.20 1.54
C GLY A 331 12.58 14.42 0.53
N TYR A 332 12.89 13.14 0.29
CA TYR A 332 12.14 12.27 -0.61
C TYR A 332 10.93 11.64 0.08
N LEU A 333 10.88 11.69 1.41
CA LEU A 333 9.75 11.31 2.24
C LEU A 333 9.26 12.53 3.01
N SER A 334 7.98 12.51 3.39
CA SER A 334 7.41 13.52 4.27
C SER A 334 8.15 13.53 5.60
N ASN A 335 8.37 14.72 6.16
CA ASN A 335 8.94 14.84 7.50
C ASN A 335 8.12 14.04 8.50
N VAL A 336 8.80 13.41 9.45
CA VAL A 336 8.17 12.58 10.49
C VAL A 336 8.37 13.22 11.87
N ASP A 337 7.27 13.38 12.58
CA ASP A 337 7.23 13.75 14.00
C ASP A 337 6.80 12.51 14.77
N TYR A 338 7.79 11.72 15.19
CA TYR A 338 7.59 10.43 15.84
C TYR A 338 7.62 10.60 17.36
N ARG A 339 6.52 10.29 18.02
CA ARG A 339 6.35 10.44 19.47
C ARG A 339 6.11 9.08 20.08
N MET A 340 7.10 8.60 20.82
CA MET A 340 7.04 7.31 21.48
C MET A 340 6.77 7.50 22.96
N TYR A 341 5.63 6.98 23.40
CA TYR A 341 5.18 7.09 24.77
C TYR A 341 5.64 5.88 25.57
N THR A 342 6.24 6.17 26.72
CA THR A 342 6.80 5.14 27.61
C THR A 342 6.04 4.98 28.92
N ASP A 343 4.87 5.63 29.03
CA ASP A 343 4.04 5.66 30.23
C ASP A 343 3.59 4.28 30.71
N ASN A 344 3.48 3.34 29.79
CA ASN A 344 3.06 1.96 30.02
C ASN A 344 4.24 0.99 30.24
N VAL A 345 5.46 1.51 30.36
CA VAL A 345 6.62 0.71 30.72
C VAL A 345 6.79 0.71 32.24
N ASP A 346 6.72 -0.47 32.86
CA ASP A 346 7.08 -0.64 34.26
C ASP A 346 8.62 -0.61 34.40
N TRP A 347 9.15 0.61 34.47
CA TRP A 347 10.59 0.88 34.58
C TRP A 347 11.19 0.28 35.84
N ASP A 348 10.43 0.23 36.93
CA ASP A 348 10.86 -0.35 38.19
C ASP A 348 11.01 -1.87 38.02
N ALA A 349 10.00 -2.56 37.45
CA ALA A 349 10.09 -3.99 37.15
C ALA A 349 11.22 -4.33 36.17
N LEU A 350 11.44 -3.49 35.13
CA LEU A 350 12.55 -3.66 34.19
C LEU A 350 13.91 -3.55 34.89
N SER A 351 14.09 -2.58 35.79
CA SER A 351 15.34 -2.39 36.54
C SER A 351 15.66 -3.56 37.48
N HIS A 352 14.64 -4.36 37.84
CA HIS A 352 14.75 -5.51 38.74
C HIS A 352 14.91 -6.86 38.03
N LEU A 353 14.76 -6.93 36.70
CA LEU A 353 15.02 -8.16 35.94
C LEU A 353 16.52 -8.52 35.99
N LYS A 354 16.83 -9.78 36.34
CA LYS A 354 18.20 -10.35 36.38
C LYS A 354 18.22 -11.81 35.85
N GLY A 355 19.32 -12.22 35.19
CA GLY A 355 19.61 -13.62 34.84
C GLY A 355 18.84 -14.19 33.63
N SER A 356 18.70 -15.52 33.52
CA SER A 356 18.09 -16.25 32.37
C SER A 356 16.60 -15.97 32.09
N LYS A 357 15.99 -15.00 32.79
CA LYS A 357 14.65 -14.47 32.56
C LYS A 357 14.61 -13.33 31.53
N PHE A 358 15.68 -13.18 30.74
CA PHE A 358 15.95 -12.07 29.80
C PHE A 358 15.55 -12.36 28.34
N SER A 359 14.51 -13.17 28.10
CA SER A 359 13.99 -13.29 26.73
C SER A 359 13.07 -12.09 26.41
N PRO A 360 13.02 -11.63 25.14
CA PRO A 360 12.07 -10.58 24.72
C PRO A 360 10.62 -10.88 25.15
N ARG A 361 10.23 -12.17 25.19
CA ARG A 361 8.91 -12.61 25.67
C ARG A 361 8.71 -12.35 27.18
N ALA A 362 9.72 -12.58 28.00
CA ALA A 362 9.64 -12.36 29.44
C ALA A 362 9.59 -10.86 29.77
N ILE A 363 10.35 -10.05 29.04
CA ILE A 363 10.41 -8.59 29.17
C ILE A 363 9.08 -7.95 28.79
N ASN A 364 8.52 -8.34 27.62
CA ASN A 364 7.21 -7.86 27.20
C ASN A 364 6.12 -8.20 28.22
N ARG A 365 6.16 -9.38 28.87
CA ARG A 365 5.17 -9.77 29.89
C ARG A 365 5.17 -8.86 31.13
N THR A 366 6.30 -8.22 31.45
CA THR A 366 6.43 -7.25 32.55
C THR A 366 6.03 -5.82 32.16
N MET A 367 5.88 -5.50 30.87
CA MET A 367 5.60 -4.15 30.37
C MET A 367 4.11 -3.88 30.05
N PHE A 368 3.17 -4.68 30.57
CA PHE A 368 1.74 -4.48 30.31
C PHE A 368 1.01 -3.88 31.51
N LEU A 369 0.74 -2.57 31.46
CA LEU A 369 -0.36 -1.96 32.19
C LEU A 369 -1.53 -1.73 31.21
N ASN A 370 -2.69 -2.32 31.52
CA ASN A 370 -3.92 -2.13 30.76
C ASN A 370 -4.53 -0.76 31.05
N GLN A 371 -5.16 -0.18 30.02
CA GLN A 371 -6.11 0.96 30.02
C GLN A 371 -5.53 2.37 29.99
N TRP A 372 -5.30 2.90 28.77
CA TRP A 372 -5.06 4.33 28.50
C TRP A 372 -5.90 4.87 27.33
N ASP A 373 -7.05 4.26 26.99
CA ASP A 373 -7.86 4.67 25.83
C ASP A 373 -8.17 6.18 25.83
N ASP A 374 -8.51 6.75 26.99
CA ASP A 374 -8.82 8.18 27.11
C ASP A 374 -7.63 9.09 26.83
N ALA A 375 -6.48 8.75 27.37
CA ALA A 375 -5.27 9.54 27.17
C ALA A 375 -4.71 9.37 25.75
N VAL A 376 -4.83 8.18 25.15
CA VAL A 376 -4.49 7.99 23.73
C VAL A 376 -5.41 8.82 22.85
N VAL A 377 -6.71 8.84 23.11
CA VAL A 377 -7.68 9.64 22.35
C VAL A 377 -7.42 11.13 22.53
N HIS A 378 -7.11 11.60 23.74
CA HIS A 378 -6.72 13.00 23.98
C HIS A 378 -5.44 13.39 23.24
N ARG A 379 -4.39 12.58 23.30
CA ARG A 379 -3.15 12.81 22.54
C ARG A 379 -3.38 12.76 21.03
N THR A 380 -4.30 11.91 20.58
CA THR A 380 -4.75 11.85 19.18
C THR A 380 -5.44 13.16 18.79
N GLN A 381 -6.28 13.74 19.65
CA GLN A 381 -6.92 15.04 19.44
C GLN A 381 -5.89 16.17 19.37
N GLU A 382 -4.93 16.21 20.29
CA GLU A 382 -3.84 17.22 20.29
C GLU A 382 -3.03 17.14 19.00
N ALA A 383 -2.58 15.94 18.63
CA ALA A 383 -1.85 15.72 17.39
C ALA A 383 -2.70 16.07 16.16
N TRP A 384 -4.01 15.79 16.18
CA TRP A 384 -4.93 16.16 15.10
C TRP A 384 -5.05 17.67 14.93
N ALA A 385 -5.08 18.43 16.03
CA ALA A 385 -5.13 19.89 15.99
C ALA A 385 -3.86 20.53 15.39
N GLU A 386 -2.73 19.83 15.41
CA GLU A 386 -1.51 20.26 14.71
C GLU A 386 -1.57 20.04 13.20
N LEU A 387 -2.53 19.23 12.72
CA LEU A 387 -2.70 18.91 11.31
C LEU A 387 -3.68 19.90 10.68
N GLY A 388 -3.41 20.28 9.44
CA GLY A 388 -4.29 21.17 8.67
C GLY A 388 -5.59 20.52 8.22
N GLU A 389 -6.44 21.31 7.57
CA GLU A 389 -7.67 20.81 6.95
C GLU A 389 -7.41 19.66 5.96
N GLY A 390 -8.32 18.69 5.92
CA GLY A 390 -8.20 17.52 5.05
C GLY A 390 -7.22 16.45 5.55
N ALA A 391 -6.74 16.57 6.80
CA ALA A 391 -5.95 15.54 7.44
C ALA A 391 -6.68 14.19 7.45
N ARG A 392 -5.91 13.12 7.33
CA ARG A 392 -6.39 11.74 7.47
C ARG A 392 -5.52 10.97 8.45
N GLY A 393 -6.15 10.10 9.24
CA GLY A 393 -5.48 9.32 10.27
C GLY A 393 -5.84 7.85 10.26
N ILE A 394 -4.90 7.01 10.71
CA ILE A 394 -5.15 5.59 10.99
C ILE A 394 -4.71 5.30 12.42
N VAL A 395 -5.58 4.64 13.18
CA VAL A 395 -5.28 4.09 14.49
C VAL A 395 -5.22 2.57 14.36
N PHE A 396 -4.06 1.97 14.62
CA PHE A 396 -3.89 0.52 14.64
C PHE A 396 -4.25 -0.05 16.01
N CYS A 397 -5.40 -0.71 16.10
CA CYS A 397 -5.95 -1.27 17.33
C CYS A 397 -5.67 -2.78 17.44
N GLY A 398 -5.58 -3.27 18.68
CA GLY A 398 -5.33 -4.69 18.97
C GLY A 398 -6.52 -5.62 18.71
N THR A 399 -7.75 -5.16 18.96
CA THR A 399 -8.98 -5.95 18.82
C THR A 399 -10.10 -5.12 18.21
N VAL A 400 -11.14 -5.78 17.68
CA VAL A 400 -12.30 -5.09 17.08
C VAL A 400 -13.08 -4.27 18.10
N ALA A 401 -13.35 -4.83 19.28
CA ALA A 401 -13.99 -4.08 20.37
C ALA A 401 -13.18 -2.84 20.78
N HIS A 402 -11.85 -2.94 20.76
CA HIS A 402 -10.98 -1.80 21.01
C HIS A 402 -11.11 -0.74 19.90
N ALA A 403 -11.09 -1.13 18.61
CA ALA A 403 -11.29 -0.22 17.50
C ALA A 403 -12.64 0.51 17.54
N GLU A 404 -13.72 -0.20 17.87
CA GLU A 404 -15.07 0.37 18.06
C GLU A 404 -15.08 1.40 19.20
N THR A 405 -14.44 1.06 20.34
CA THR A 405 -14.34 1.94 21.51
C THR A 405 -13.57 3.22 21.18
N VAL A 406 -12.41 3.12 20.53
CA VAL A 406 -11.61 4.30 20.15
C VAL A 406 -12.39 5.18 19.17
N ALA A 407 -13.02 4.59 18.15
CA ALA A 407 -13.82 5.35 17.19
C ALA A 407 -14.98 6.09 17.87
N ALA A 408 -15.70 5.44 18.80
CA ALA A 408 -16.78 6.06 19.56
C ALA A 408 -16.29 7.24 20.41
N ARG A 409 -15.13 7.10 21.09
CA ARG A 409 -14.54 8.18 21.89
C ARG A 409 -14.08 9.37 21.04
N ILE A 410 -13.45 9.12 19.88
CA ILE A 410 -13.07 10.19 18.94
C ILE A 410 -14.32 10.97 18.48
N ASN A 411 -15.38 10.25 18.09
CA ASN A 411 -16.64 10.87 17.69
C ASN A 411 -17.29 11.68 18.82
N ALA A 412 -17.21 11.19 20.07
CA ALA A 412 -17.75 11.89 21.24
C ALA A 412 -17.01 13.20 21.55
N LEU A 413 -15.69 13.24 21.33
CA LEU A 413 -14.90 14.48 21.46
C LEU A 413 -15.08 15.44 20.29
N GLY A 414 -15.59 14.96 19.14
CA GLY A 414 -16.07 15.79 18.04
C GLY A 414 -14.98 16.52 17.22
N PHE A 415 -13.69 16.18 17.39
CA PHE A 415 -12.61 16.81 16.60
C PHE A 415 -12.50 16.25 15.17
N THR A 416 -13.04 15.05 14.93
CA THR A 416 -13.16 14.44 13.60
C THR A 416 -14.13 13.26 13.64
N ASN A 417 -14.59 12.81 12.47
CA ASN A 417 -15.36 11.58 12.34
C ASN A 417 -14.41 10.37 12.28
N ALA A 418 -14.67 9.36 13.10
CA ALA A 418 -13.92 8.12 13.12
C ALA A 418 -14.81 6.88 12.90
N ALA A 419 -14.26 5.85 12.28
CA ALA A 419 -14.95 4.58 12.08
C ALA A 419 -14.01 3.37 12.28
N PRO A 420 -14.50 2.27 12.88
CA PRO A 420 -13.76 1.03 12.95
C PRO A 420 -13.75 0.30 11.60
N ILE A 421 -12.63 -0.33 11.24
CA ILE A 421 -12.49 -1.17 10.05
C ILE A 421 -11.75 -2.47 10.37
N TYR A 422 -12.38 -3.60 10.07
CA TYR A 422 -11.88 -4.94 10.42
C TYR A 422 -12.40 -6.03 9.45
N SER A 423 -11.68 -7.15 9.39
CA SER A 423 -12.02 -8.27 8.50
C SER A 423 -13.07 -9.13 9.18
N ARG A 424 -12.76 -9.55 10.40
CA ARG A 424 -13.62 -10.35 11.27
C ARG A 424 -13.58 -9.78 12.70
N SER A 425 -14.74 -9.63 13.31
CA SER A 425 -14.90 -9.26 14.72
C SER A 425 -14.47 -10.38 15.67
N SER A 426 -14.25 -10.04 16.93
CA SER A 426 -13.99 -11.00 18.02
C SER A 426 -15.15 -11.98 18.24
N ALA A 427 -16.37 -11.63 17.85
CA ALA A 427 -17.56 -12.49 17.88
C ALA A 427 -17.71 -13.36 16.62
N GLY A 428 -16.73 -13.35 15.70
CA GLY A 428 -16.78 -14.11 14.44
C GLY A 428 -17.60 -13.44 13.33
N VAL A 429 -18.26 -12.31 13.59
CA VAL A 429 -19.01 -11.54 12.59
C VAL A 429 -18.04 -10.86 11.62
N THR A 430 -18.18 -11.13 10.33
CA THR A 430 -17.37 -10.54 9.26
C THR A 430 -18.03 -9.24 8.80
N MET A 431 -17.26 -8.14 8.70
CA MET A 431 -17.78 -6.89 8.14
C MET A 431 -18.19 -7.12 6.69
N SER A 432 -19.40 -6.68 6.32
CA SER A 432 -19.89 -6.87 4.97
C SER A 432 -19.00 -6.13 3.96
N PRO A 433 -18.84 -6.66 2.74
CA PRO A 433 -18.20 -5.94 1.64
C PRO A 433 -18.71 -4.51 1.45
N VAL A 434 -20.03 -4.32 1.52
CA VAL A 434 -20.70 -3.03 1.35
C VAL A 434 -20.23 -2.04 2.40
N ASP A 435 -20.28 -2.42 3.68
CA ASP A 435 -19.89 -1.54 4.78
C ASP A 435 -18.42 -1.17 4.67
N ARG A 436 -17.54 -2.14 4.42
CA ARG A 436 -16.09 -1.90 4.28
C ARG A 436 -15.79 -0.92 3.16
N ASN A 437 -16.37 -1.16 1.98
CA ASN A 437 -16.11 -0.33 0.80
C ASN A 437 -16.70 1.07 0.94
N SER A 438 -17.87 1.19 1.58
CA SER A 438 -18.46 2.50 1.91
C SER A 438 -17.57 3.28 2.89
N LEU A 439 -17.04 2.63 3.93
CA LEU A 439 -16.12 3.27 4.88
C LEU A 439 -14.83 3.77 4.21
N LEU A 440 -14.25 2.96 3.32
CA LEU A 440 -13.06 3.36 2.57
C LEU A 440 -13.34 4.53 1.62
N LEU A 441 -14.51 4.55 0.98
CA LEU A 441 -14.94 5.67 0.13
C LEU A 441 -15.22 6.94 0.95
N ASP A 442 -15.85 6.80 2.11
CA ASP A 442 -16.08 7.91 3.05
C ASP A 442 -14.75 8.47 3.61
N PHE A 443 -13.76 7.61 3.87
CA PHE A 443 -12.42 8.02 4.25
C PHE A 443 -11.67 8.72 3.10
N ALA A 444 -11.77 8.19 1.89
CA ALA A 444 -11.19 8.79 0.69
C ALA A 444 -11.73 10.20 0.42
N ASP A 445 -13.04 10.39 0.52
CA ASP A 445 -13.69 11.69 0.33
C ASP A 445 -13.56 12.64 1.54
N GLY A 446 -12.89 12.21 2.63
CA GLY A 446 -12.68 13.02 3.82
C GLY A 446 -13.90 13.16 4.74
N ARG A 447 -14.98 12.39 4.50
CA ARG A 447 -16.15 12.33 5.41
C ARG A 447 -15.80 11.63 6.72
N ILE A 448 -14.91 10.66 6.65
CA ILE A 448 -14.25 10.04 7.81
C ILE A 448 -12.81 10.55 7.84
N GLY A 449 -12.40 11.16 8.94
CA GLY A 449 -11.03 11.64 9.11
C GLY A 449 -10.11 10.56 9.68
N ILE A 450 -10.62 9.64 10.51
CA ILE A 450 -9.81 8.58 11.15
C ILE A 450 -10.42 7.19 10.96
N LEU A 451 -9.60 6.22 10.51
CA LEU A 451 -9.96 4.81 10.53
C LEU A 451 -9.27 4.09 11.70
N CYS A 452 -10.05 3.41 12.54
CA CYS A 452 -9.56 2.55 13.61
C CYS A 452 -9.48 1.10 13.09
N ALA A 453 -8.27 0.65 12.73
CA ALA A 453 -8.04 -0.55 11.95
C ALA A 453 -7.56 -1.74 12.77
N VAL A 454 -8.11 -2.92 12.45
CA VAL A 454 -7.67 -4.24 12.97
C VAL A 454 -7.45 -5.18 11.80
N ASP A 455 -6.19 -5.52 11.53
CA ASP A 455 -5.76 -6.54 10.55
C ASP A 455 -6.30 -6.44 9.10
N VAL A 456 -6.97 -5.35 8.72
CA VAL A 456 -7.47 -5.12 7.35
C VAL A 456 -6.52 -4.28 6.51
N LEU A 457 -5.83 -3.32 7.12
CA LEU A 457 -4.97 -2.37 6.39
C LEU A 457 -3.54 -2.91 6.17
N ASN A 458 -3.38 -4.23 6.22
CA ASN A 458 -2.16 -4.92 5.83
C ASN A 458 -2.13 -5.07 4.29
N GLU A 459 -1.23 -5.89 3.74
CA GLU A 459 -1.00 -6.03 2.29
C GLU A 459 -2.32 -6.15 1.48
N GLY A 460 -2.49 -5.34 0.43
CA GLY A 460 -3.59 -5.48 -0.54
C GLY A 460 -4.76 -4.48 -0.45
N VAL A 461 -4.87 -3.65 0.61
CA VAL A 461 -5.87 -2.56 0.67
C VAL A 461 -5.23 -1.22 0.28
N ASP A 462 -5.78 -0.58 -0.75
CA ASP A 462 -5.41 0.75 -1.20
C ASP A 462 -5.99 1.81 -0.25
N VAL A 463 -5.15 2.24 0.70
CA VAL A 463 -5.52 3.26 1.69
C VAL A 463 -4.93 4.58 1.23
N PRO A 464 -5.72 5.67 1.20
CA PRO A 464 -5.21 7.02 0.94
C PRO A 464 -4.01 7.36 1.83
N ASP A 465 -3.13 8.22 1.34
CA ASP A 465 -2.03 8.74 2.14
C ASP A 465 -2.57 9.49 3.37
N VAL A 466 -1.91 9.29 4.51
CA VAL A 466 -2.34 9.78 5.82
C VAL A 466 -1.34 10.73 6.46
N ASN A 467 -1.82 11.57 7.37
CA ASN A 467 -1.08 12.58 8.12
C ASN A 467 -0.85 12.16 9.58
N LEU A 468 -1.69 11.26 10.10
CA LEU A 468 -1.60 10.74 11.46
C LEU A 468 -1.54 9.21 11.45
N VAL A 469 -0.58 8.65 12.17
CA VAL A 469 -0.51 7.20 12.42
C VAL A 469 -0.41 6.96 13.91
N VAL A 470 -1.33 6.19 14.47
CA VAL A 470 -1.35 5.85 15.89
C VAL A 470 -1.18 4.35 16.07
N PHE A 471 -0.15 3.93 16.80
CA PHE A 471 0.11 2.54 17.11
C PHE A 471 -0.31 2.23 18.56
N GLN A 472 -1.32 1.37 18.71
CA GLN A 472 -1.79 0.89 20.02
C GLN A 472 -1.65 -0.62 20.18
N ARG A 473 -0.90 -1.27 19.29
CA ARG A 473 -0.63 -2.71 19.34
C ARG A 473 0.75 -3.05 18.82
N VAL A 474 1.33 -4.11 19.36
CA VAL A 474 2.60 -4.66 18.88
C VAL A 474 2.40 -5.18 17.45
N THR A 475 3.25 -4.72 16.53
CA THR A 475 3.38 -5.28 15.19
C THR A 475 4.63 -6.14 15.17
N HIS A 476 4.47 -7.46 15.26
CA HIS A 476 5.60 -8.39 15.44
C HIS A 476 6.56 -8.47 14.23
N SER A 477 6.14 -8.00 13.06
CA SER A 477 6.95 -7.96 11.85
C SER A 477 7.46 -6.53 11.58
N ARG A 478 8.78 -6.35 11.56
CA ARG A 478 9.45 -5.09 11.17
C ARG A 478 9.01 -4.64 9.78
N ARG A 479 8.84 -5.59 8.84
CA ARG A 479 8.36 -5.32 7.48
C ARG A 479 6.96 -4.70 7.48
N ILE A 480 6.00 -5.28 8.20
CA ILE A 480 4.63 -4.75 8.29
C ILE A 480 4.63 -3.37 8.96
N PHE A 481 5.44 -3.18 10.00
CA PHE A 481 5.58 -1.87 10.63
C PHE A 481 6.08 -0.80 9.64
N VAL A 482 7.18 -1.07 8.92
CA VAL A 482 7.73 -0.13 7.93
C VAL A 482 6.73 0.13 6.81
N GLN A 483 5.95 -0.89 6.41
CA GLN A 483 4.86 -0.71 5.44
C GLN A 483 3.77 0.24 5.98
N GLN A 484 3.32 0.05 7.22
CA GLN A 484 2.30 0.89 7.87
C GLN A 484 2.80 2.34 8.05
N LEU A 485 4.01 2.52 8.56
CA LEU A 485 4.65 3.84 8.67
C LEU A 485 4.82 4.50 7.29
N GLY A 486 5.23 3.71 6.29
CA GLY A 486 5.41 4.15 4.91
C GLY A 486 4.15 4.74 4.25
N ARG A 487 2.95 4.39 4.71
CA ARG A 487 1.69 5.02 4.26
C ARG A 487 1.60 6.49 4.68
N GLY A 488 2.15 6.80 5.85
CA GLY A 488 2.28 8.17 6.36
C GLY A 488 3.48 8.92 5.79
N LEU A 489 4.49 8.25 5.24
CA LEU A 489 5.72 8.91 4.77
C LEU A 489 5.67 9.40 3.32
N ARG A 490 4.63 9.05 2.56
CA ARG A 490 4.46 9.55 1.18
C ARG A 490 4.23 11.07 1.17
N LEU A 491 4.92 11.76 0.27
CA LEU A 491 4.68 13.17 -0.03
C LEU A 491 3.33 13.34 -0.71
N ALA A 492 2.58 14.35 -0.28
CA ALA A 492 1.32 14.76 -0.88
C ALA A 492 1.26 16.30 -0.93
N ALA A 493 0.53 16.86 -1.89
CA ALA A 493 0.35 18.30 -1.98
C ALA A 493 -0.29 18.84 -0.69
N GLY A 494 0.26 19.93 -0.14
CA GLY A 494 -0.18 20.52 1.13
C GLY A 494 0.25 19.78 2.40
N LYS A 495 0.88 18.60 2.29
CA LYS A 495 1.35 17.84 3.44
C LYS A 495 2.75 18.28 3.87
N THR A 496 2.87 18.75 5.10
CA THR A 496 4.12 19.22 5.69
C THR A 496 4.83 18.13 6.50
N LYS A 497 4.07 17.35 7.26
CA LYS A 497 4.58 16.25 8.08
C LYS A 497 3.57 15.11 8.21
N VAL A 498 4.07 13.98 8.70
CA VAL A 498 3.27 12.94 9.35
C VAL A 498 3.57 12.95 10.85
N VAL A 499 2.54 12.92 11.67
CA VAL A 499 2.66 12.72 13.12
C VAL A 499 2.43 11.25 13.42
N VAL A 500 3.34 10.65 14.17
CA VAL A 500 3.25 9.25 14.60
C VAL A 500 3.17 9.21 16.12
N LEU A 501 2.08 8.65 16.64
CA LEU A 501 1.91 8.41 18.07
C LEU A 501 2.08 6.93 18.34
N ASP A 502 3.10 6.57 19.10
CA ASP A 502 3.43 5.18 19.39
C ASP A 502 3.30 4.88 20.87
N PHE A 503 2.30 4.09 21.22
CA PHE A 503 1.99 3.68 22.59
C PHE A 503 2.41 2.24 22.86
N VAL A 504 3.24 1.64 22.00
CA VAL A 504 3.59 0.23 22.08
C VAL A 504 4.82 0.03 22.96
N SER A 505 4.63 -0.58 24.13
CA SER A 505 5.72 -1.09 24.97
C SER A 505 6.27 -2.41 24.45
N ASP A 506 7.19 -2.36 23.50
CA ASP A 506 7.91 -3.54 23.00
C ASP A 506 9.38 -3.21 22.75
N VAL A 507 10.28 -4.12 23.17
CA VAL A 507 11.74 -3.92 23.05
C VAL A 507 12.18 -3.71 21.60
N ARG A 508 11.65 -4.47 20.65
CA ARG A 508 11.99 -4.34 19.22
C ARG A 508 11.47 -3.02 18.67
N ARG A 509 10.36 -2.55 19.23
CA ARG A 509 9.79 -1.26 18.86
C ARG A 509 10.65 -0.10 19.33
N PHE A 510 11.13 -0.16 20.56
CA PHE A 510 12.09 0.81 21.09
C PHE A 510 13.39 0.82 20.28
N ALA A 511 13.90 -0.36 19.89
CA ALA A 511 15.06 -0.47 19.02
C ALA A 511 14.86 0.24 17.68
N ALA A 512 13.74 -0.03 17.00
CA ALA A 512 13.43 0.62 15.73
C ALA A 512 13.27 2.15 15.85
N GLY A 513 12.69 2.64 16.96
CA GLY A 513 12.59 4.07 17.26
C GLY A 513 13.95 4.72 17.49
N LEU A 514 14.86 4.04 18.20
CA LEU A 514 16.22 4.53 18.44
C LEU A 514 17.08 4.54 17.18
N GLU A 515 17.02 3.49 16.36
CA GLU A 515 17.69 3.46 15.05
C GLU A 515 17.25 4.66 14.18
N LEU A 516 15.94 4.93 14.16
CA LEU A 516 15.39 6.07 13.43
C LEU A 516 15.89 7.41 14.00
N GLN A 517 15.92 7.55 15.33
CA GLN A 517 16.45 8.75 16.00
C GLN A 517 17.92 8.99 15.63
N GLN A 518 18.77 7.97 15.82
CA GLN A 518 20.21 8.05 15.54
C GLN A 518 20.48 8.39 14.07
N GLY A 519 19.76 7.76 13.14
CA GLY A 519 19.91 8.03 11.72
C GLY A 519 19.53 9.46 11.34
N LEU A 520 18.56 10.07 12.03
CA LEU A 520 18.16 11.46 11.80
C LEU A 520 19.12 12.47 12.43
N ASP A 521 19.61 12.20 13.65
CA ASP A 521 20.49 13.10 14.40
C ASP A 521 21.90 13.22 13.78
N GLN A 522 22.40 12.16 13.16
CA GLN A 522 23.76 12.13 12.59
C GLN A 522 23.93 13.00 11.32
N ALA A 523 22.86 13.50 10.70
CA ALA A 523 22.94 14.25 9.44
C ALA A 523 21.90 15.39 9.29
N GLY A 524 21.85 16.30 10.27
CA GLY A 524 21.04 17.52 10.18
C GLY A 524 21.29 18.36 8.90
N PRO A 525 20.32 19.20 8.48
CA PRO A 525 20.26 19.80 7.13
C PRO A 525 21.41 20.78 6.80
N ARG A 526 21.90 20.73 5.55
CA ARG A 526 22.88 21.67 4.94
C ARG A 526 22.23 22.56 3.85
N PRO A 527 22.80 23.74 3.50
CA PRO A 527 22.07 24.94 3.04
C PRO A 527 21.74 25.07 1.53
N GLY A 528 20.60 25.75 1.20
CA GLY A 528 20.28 26.34 -0.13
C GLY A 528 18.76 26.51 -0.45
N ARG A 529 18.19 27.71 -0.20
CA ARG A 529 16.75 28.16 -0.16
C ARG A 529 15.92 28.20 -1.48
N PRO A 530 14.58 28.51 -1.50
CA PRO A 530 13.52 28.67 -0.43
C PRO A 530 12.19 27.88 -0.71
N VAL A 531 11.23 27.62 0.20
CA VAL A 531 10.57 28.38 1.31
C VAL A 531 10.51 27.52 2.60
N ARG A 532 10.68 28.18 3.76
CA ARG A 532 10.76 27.58 5.10
C ARG A 532 9.38 27.33 5.72
N LEU A 533 9.11 26.06 6.06
CA LEU A 533 8.53 25.67 7.33
C LEU A 533 9.58 24.81 8.05
N ASP A 534 9.96 25.24 9.25
CA ASP A 534 11.03 24.63 10.05
C ASP A 534 10.45 23.53 10.93
N LEU A 535 10.53 22.27 10.47
CA LEU A 535 10.38 21.10 11.34
C LEU A 535 11.35 20.00 10.84
N PRO A 536 12.52 19.81 11.47
CA PRO A 536 13.34 18.62 11.22
C PRO A 536 12.53 17.36 11.57
N SER A 537 12.79 16.26 10.86
CA SER A 537 12.26 14.96 11.30
C SER A 537 12.79 14.67 12.71
N ARG A 538 11.91 14.30 13.64
CA ARG A 538 12.25 14.17 15.06
C ARG A 538 11.66 12.88 15.62
N VAL A 539 12.43 12.18 16.45
CA VAL A 539 11.93 11.11 17.31
C VAL A 539 12.05 11.56 18.75
N THR A 540 10.93 11.62 19.47
CA THR A 540 10.85 12.09 20.85
C THR A 540 10.28 10.98 21.73
N PHE A 541 10.96 10.70 22.84
CA PHE A 541 10.46 9.82 23.91
C PHE A 541 9.71 10.69 24.90
N LEU A 542 8.48 10.30 25.25
CA LEU A 542 7.60 11.09 26.10
C LEU A 542 7.10 10.26 27.28
N ARG A 543 7.16 10.87 28.47
CA ARG A 543 6.46 10.42 29.67
C ARG A 543 5.51 11.53 30.09
N ALA A 544 4.23 11.21 30.19
CA ALA A 544 3.12 12.15 30.22
C ALA A 544 3.19 13.11 29.02
N ASN A 545 3.75 14.30 29.21
CA ASN A 545 3.95 15.33 28.16
C ASN A 545 5.37 15.91 28.16
N GLU A 546 6.30 15.31 28.90
CA GLU A 546 7.68 15.79 29.03
C GLU A 546 8.64 14.86 28.29
N GLU A 547 9.69 15.44 27.70
CA GLU A 547 10.74 14.68 27.02
C GLU A 547 11.49 13.79 28.02
N ASP A 548 11.43 12.48 27.79
CA ASP A 548 12.02 11.47 28.67
C ASP A 548 13.40 11.06 28.16
N SER A 549 14.36 11.97 28.29
CA SER A 549 15.76 11.73 27.90
C SER A 549 16.39 10.57 28.67
N ASP A 550 15.93 10.33 29.89
CA ASP A 550 16.43 9.30 30.79
C ASP A 550 16.00 7.92 30.30
N SER A 551 14.73 7.72 29.95
CA SER A 551 14.28 6.46 29.33
C SER A 551 14.88 6.24 27.95
N ALA A 552 15.06 7.29 27.14
CA ALA A 552 15.74 7.16 25.85
C ALA A 552 17.20 6.71 26.03
N THR A 553 17.90 7.22 27.04
CA THR A 553 19.28 6.85 27.36
C THR A 553 19.38 5.46 27.95
N PHE A 554 18.51 5.13 28.90
CA PHE A 554 18.40 3.78 29.46
C PHE A 554 18.12 2.75 28.36
N LEU A 555 17.15 3.01 27.47
CA LEU A 555 16.86 2.13 26.35
C LEU A 555 18.02 2.03 25.36
N ARG A 556 18.76 3.11 25.10
CA ARG A 556 19.98 3.06 24.24
C ARG A 556 21.06 2.18 24.83
N GLU A 557 21.36 2.36 26.12
CA GLU A 557 22.36 1.54 26.80
C GLU A 557 21.91 0.07 26.84
N TRP A 558 20.64 -0.16 27.18
CA TRP A 558 20.06 -1.49 27.30
C TRP A 558 19.87 -2.20 25.95
N LEU A 559 19.54 -1.48 24.87
CA LEU A 559 19.43 -2.02 23.51
C LEU A 559 20.78 -2.11 22.80
N GLY A 560 21.77 -1.28 23.16
CA GLY A 560 23.15 -1.42 22.70
C GLY A 560 23.72 -2.79 23.04
N ASP A 561 23.33 -3.35 24.19
CA ASP A 561 23.66 -4.73 24.57
C ASP A 561 22.88 -5.78 23.72
N LEU A 562 21.69 -5.46 23.23
CA LEU A 562 20.86 -6.33 22.35
C LEU A 562 21.23 -6.26 20.87
N GLY A 563 21.76 -5.14 20.37
CA GLY A 563 22.21 -5.00 18.97
C GLY A 563 23.33 -5.97 18.63
N ALA A 564 24.21 -6.28 19.59
CA ALA A 564 25.24 -7.31 19.46
C ALA A 564 24.66 -8.75 19.38
N VAL A 565 23.37 -8.94 19.69
CA VAL A 565 22.66 -10.23 19.66
C VAL A 565 21.83 -10.40 18.39
N GLU A 566 21.34 -9.33 17.75
CA GLU A 566 20.65 -9.45 16.45
C GLU A 566 21.59 -9.88 15.31
N ASP A 567 22.88 -9.52 15.38
CA ASP A 567 23.90 -9.96 14.43
C ASP A 567 24.34 -11.43 14.59
N ALA A 568 24.00 -12.09 15.71
CA ALA A 568 24.54 -13.39 16.09
C ALA A 568 23.65 -14.61 15.79
N GLY A 569 22.42 -14.42 15.29
CA GLY A 569 21.46 -15.52 15.10
C GLY A 569 21.00 -16.16 16.43
N GLU A 570 20.23 -17.25 16.36
CA GLU A 570 19.49 -17.86 17.49
C GLU A 570 20.34 -18.51 18.61
N ASP A 571 21.59 -18.11 18.83
CA ASP A 571 22.39 -18.57 19.97
C ASP A 571 22.36 -17.55 21.13
N VAL A 572 21.35 -17.71 21.99
CA VAL A 572 21.11 -16.87 23.17
C VAL A 572 22.07 -17.24 24.30
N SER A 573 23.35 -16.88 24.14
CA SER A 573 24.23 -16.74 25.30
C SER A 573 25.31 -15.70 25.00
N ILE A 574 25.19 -14.54 25.65
CA ILE A 574 26.19 -13.50 25.98
C ILE A 574 25.48 -12.14 25.85
N LEU A 575 24.79 -11.74 26.91
CA LEU A 575 24.36 -10.36 27.15
C LEU A 575 25.10 -9.87 28.41
N ARG A 576 25.79 -8.72 28.34
CA ARG A 576 26.45 -8.11 29.50
C ARG A 576 25.46 -7.18 30.23
N TYR A 577 25.64 -7.08 31.54
CA TYR A 577 24.72 -6.42 32.47
C TYR A 577 24.69 -4.89 32.32
N PRO A 578 23.55 -4.21 32.57
CA PRO A 578 23.49 -2.76 32.60
C PRO A 578 24.17 -2.16 33.85
N PRO A 579 24.73 -0.93 33.77
CA PRO A 579 25.27 -0.23 34.93
C PRO A 579 24.15 0.27 35.88
N LYS A 580 24.51 0.53 37.14
CA LYS A 580 23.57 1.03 38.17
C LYS A 580 23.09 2.44 37.81
N ILE A 581 21.77 2.60 37.69
CA ILE A 581 21.10 3.90 37.60
C ILE A 581 21.48 4.73 38.84
N ALA A 582 22.03 5.92 38.63
CA ALA A 582 22.27 6.87 39.71
C ALA A 582 20.91 7.38 40.23
N SER A 583 20.62 7.13 41.50
CA SER A 583 19.41 7.65 42.12
C SER A 583 19.44 9.18 42.15
N ALA A 584 18.35 9.80 41.68
CA ALA A 584 18.16 11.24 41.73
C ALA A 584 18.44 11.80 43.14
N PRO A 585 19.09 12.98 43.27
CA PRO A 585 19.44 13.52 44.58
C PRO A 585 18.18 13.83 45.38
N LYS A 586 18.02 13.14 46.52
CA LYS A 586 17.03 13.48 47.54
C LYS A 586 17.26 14.91 48.00
N GLY A 587 16.32 15.80 47.67
CA GLY A 587 16.30 17.17 48.16
C GLY A 587 16.40 17.21 49.68
N LYS A 588 17.37 17.98 50.18
CA LYS A 588 17.49 18.33 51.59
C LYS A 588 16.18 18.96 52.07
N ARG A 589 15.50 18.31 53.02
CA ARG A 589 14.49 18.99 53.85
C ARG A 589 15.19 20.07 54.66
N VAL A 590 14.69 21.28 54.56
CA VAL A 590 15.05 22.39 55.43
C VAL A 590 14.29 22.24 56.74
N LYS A 591 15.08 22.33 57.82
CA LYS A 591 14.80 22.22 59.27
C LYS A 591 14.69 20.82 59.84
#